data_AF-A0A431LTJ7-F1
#
_entry.id   AF-A0A431LTJ7-F1
#
_cell.length_a   1.000
_cell.length_b   1.000
_cell.length_c   1.000
_cell.angle_alpha   90.00
_cell.angle_beta   90.00
_cell.angle_gamma   90.00
#
_symmetry.space_group_name_H-M   'P 1'
#
loop_
_entity.id
_entity.type
_entity.pdbx_description
1 polymer ?
#
loop_
_entity_poly.entity_id
_entity_poly.type
_entity_poly.pdbx_seq_one_letter_code
_entity_poly.pdbx_strand_id
1 'polypeptide(L)' 'MDKDVARHMIRAGFRCSRELQDVMLLLKGQMPEDAYAPAAHRIAAAMAAVGDALTATALAAHPELEAEIESSLARYDRYL' A
#
# COMPACT_ATOMS: atom_id res chain seq x y z
N MET A 1 5.15 18.83 -7.26
CA MET A 1 3.94 18.32 -6.60
C MET A 1 3.82 18.99 -5.25
N ASP A 2 2.61 19.39 -4.84
CA ASP A 2 2.38 19.96 -3.50
C ASP A 2 2.63 18.90 -2.39
N LYS A 3 3.14 19.31 -1.23
CA LYS A 3 3.53 18.39 -0.15
C LYS A 3 2.32 17.70 0.49
N ASP A 4 1.19 18.39 0.61
CA ASP A 4 -0.03 17.79 1.15
C ASP A 4 -0.67 16.83 0.14
N VAL A 5 -0.54 17.11 -1.15
CA VAL A 5 -0.87 16.14 -2.22
C VAL A 5 0.01 14.89 -2.12
N ALA A 6 1.33 15.05 -1.94
CA ALA A 6 2.24 13.92 -1.79
C ALA A 6 1.89 13.06 -0.56
N ARG A 7 1.61 13.68 0.60
CA ARG A 7 1.10 12.98 1.79
C ARG A 7 -0.20 12.23 1.52
N HIS A 8 -1.14 12.87 0.80
CA HIS A 8 -2.40 12.22 0.46
C HIS A 8 -2.19 11.01 -0.45
N MET A 9 -1.29 11.09 -1.43
CA MET A 9 -0.94 9.97 -2.30
C MET A 9 -0.38 8.79 -1.51
N ILE A 10 0.55 9.05 -0.59
CA ILE A 10 1.14 8.02 0.28
C ILE A 10 0.05 7.36 1.15
N ARG A 11 -0.80 8.16 1.80
CA ARG A 11 -1.94 7.64 2.59
C ARG A 11 -2.89 6.80 1.72
N ALA A 12 -3.18 7.23 0.50
CA ALA A 12 -4.04 6.49 -0.42
C ALA A 12 -3.40 5.15 -0.83
N GLY A 13 -2.10 5.13 -1.11
CA GLY A 13 -1.34 3.91 -1.38
C GLY A 13 -1.39 2.91 -0.23
N PHE A 14 -1.12 3.35 1.00
CA PHE A 14 -1.21 2.50 2.19
C PHE A 14 -2.63 1.97 2.43
N ARG A 15 -3.66 2.81 2.31
CA ARG A 15 -5.06 2.37 2.44
C ARG A 15 -5.41 1.32 1.39
N CYS A 16 -5.07 1.55 0.13
CA CYS A 16 -5.31 0.60 -0.95
C CYS A 16 -4.66 -0.75 -0.67
N SER A 17 -3.38 -0.75 -0.28
CA SER A 17 -2.65 -1.97 0.08
C SER A 17 -3.31 -2.72 1.24
N ARG A 18 -3.78 -2.02 2.28
CA ARG A 18 -4.47 -2.65 3.41
C ARG A 18 -5.76 -3.34 3.00
N GLU A 19 -6.63 -2.64 2.28
CA GLU A 19 -7.91 -3.23 1.83
C GLU A 19 -7.68 -4.45 0.92
N LEU A 20 -6.65 -4.41 0.06
CA LEU A 20 -6.29 -5.55 -0.78
C LEU A 20 -5.71 -6.73 0.01
N GLN A 21 -4.91 -6.48 1.05
CA GLN A 21 -4.45 -7.54 1.96
C GLN A 21 -5.61 -8.19 2.70
N ASP A 22 -6.59 -7.41 3.18
CA ASP A 22 -7.79 -7.94 3.84
C ASP A 22 -8.58 -8.85 2.89
N VAL A 23 -8.73 -8.45 1.62
CA VAL A 23 -9.34 -9.30 0.58
C VAL A 23 -8.54 -10.59 0.37
N MET A 24 -7.20 -10.53 0.28
CA MET A 24 -6.38 -11.74 0.13
C MET A 24 -6.59 -12.73 1.27
N LEU A 25 -6.68 -12.24 2.52
CA LEU A 25 -6.94 -13.08 3.68
C LEU A 25 -8.31 -13.76 3.61
N LEU A 26 -9.34 -13.02 3.18
CA LEU A 26 -10.69 -13.57 2.98
C LEU A 26 -10.70 -14.64 1.88
N LEU A 27 -10.07 -14.37 0.73
CA LEU A 27 -10.01 -15.30 -0.40
C LEU A 27 -9.30 -16.60 -0.02
N LYS A 28 -8.21 -16.51 0.77
CA LYS A 28 -7.48 -17.68 1.27
C LYS A 28 -8.36 -18.64 2.07
N GLY A 29 -9.36 -18.12 2.78
CA GLY A 29 -10.30 -18.92 3.58
C GLY A 29 -11.49 -19.48 2.78
N GLN A 30 -11.73 -18.99 1.56
CA GLN A 30 -12.94 -19.30 0.78
C GLN A 30 -12.64 -20.00 -0.55
N MET A 31 -11.38 -20.05 -0.98
CA MET A 31 -10.97 -20.62 -2.26
C MET A 31 -10.03 -21.81 -2.07
N PRO A 32 -10.12 -22.84 -2.94
CA PRO A 32 -9.06 -23.84 -3.10
C PRO A 32 -7.70 -23.19 -3.44
N GLU A 33 -6.60 -23.81 -3.00
CA GLU A 33 -5.24 -23.25 -3.14
C GLU A 33 -4.84 -22.96 -4.60
N ASP A 34 -5.24 -23.84 -5.53
CA ASP A 34 -4.98 -23.72 -6.96
C ASP A 34 -5.71 -22.52 -7.61
N ALA A 35 -6.87 -22.15 -7.08
CA ALA A 35 -7.61 -20.96 -7.47
C ALA A 35 -7.14 -19.69 -6.72
N TYR A 36 -6.70 -19.84 -5.46
CA TYR A 36 -6.21 -18.75 -4.62
C TYR A 36 -4.86 -18.22 -5.11
N ALA A 37 -3.89 -19.08 -5.40
CA ALA A 37 -2.52 -18.66 -5.70
C ALA A 37 -2.42 -17.70 -6.90
N PRO A 38 -3.11 -17.92 -8.04
CA PRO A 38 -3.13 -16.96 -9.14
C PRO A 38 -3.77 -15.61 -8.76
N ALA A 39 -4.84 -15.63 -7.97
CA ALA A 39 -5.52 -14.41 -7.52
C ALA A 39 -4.62 -13.61 -6.57
N ALA A 40 -4.00 -14.28 -5.59
CA ALA A 40 -3.05 -13.69 -4.66
C ALA A 40 -1.87 -13.02 -5.38
N HIS A 41 -1.30 -13.69 -6.39
CA HIS A 41 -0.22 -13.13 -7.20
C HIS A 41 -0.64 -11.86 -7.95
N ARG A 42 -1.82 -11.86 -8.57
CA ARG A 42 -2.34 -10.69 -9.31
C ARG A 42 -2.66 -9.52 -8.39
N ILE A 43 -3.20 -9.78 -7.20
CA ILE A 43 -3.47 -8.74 -6.20
C ILE A 43 -2.15 -8.14 -5.70
N ALA A 44 -1.15 -8.97 -5.39
CA ALA A 44 0.17 -8.48 -4.99
C ALA A 44 0.83 -7.61 -6.07
N ALA A 45 0.73 -8.00 -7.34
CA ALA A 45 1.22 -7.19 -8.45
C ALA A 45 0.48 -5.84 -8.57
N ALA A 46 -0.84 -5.82 -8.36
CA ALA A 46 -1.62 -4.59 -8.36
C ALA A 46 -1.22 -3.66 -7.20
N MET A 47 -1.00 -4.21 -6.01
CA MET A 47 -0.51 -3.44 -4.85
C MET A 47 0.86 -2.81 -5.13
N ALA A 48 1.78 -3.57 -5.73
CA ALA A 48 3.09 -3.05 -6.11
C ALA A 48 2.97 -1.89 -7.12
N ALA A 49 2.17 -2.06 -8.17
CA ALA A 49 1.94 -1.03 -9.18
C ALA A 49 1.32 0.26 -8.58
N VAL A 50 0.39 0.13 -7.64
CA VAL A 50 -0.18 1.27 -6.90
C VAL A 50 0.88 1.91 -6.00
N GLY A 51 1.69 1.12 -5.31
CA GLY A 51 2.80 1.59 -4.49
C GLY A 51 3.81 2.42 -5.28
N ASP A 52 4.19 1.96 -6.48
CA ASP A 52 5.09 2.70 -7.36
C ASP A 52 4.45 4.00 -7.88
N ALA A 53 3.20 3.91 -8.34
CA ALA A 53 2.47 5.05 -8.89
C ALA A 53 2.21 6.16 -7.85
N LEU A 54 1.99 5.79 -6.59
CA LEU A 54 1.61 6.75 -5.54
C LEU A 54 2.77 7.03 -4.59
N THR A 55 3.26 6.02 -3.88
CA THR A 55 4.23 6.17 -2.80
C THR A 55 5.62 6.51 -3.35
N ALA A 56 6.12 5.76 -4.33
CA ALA A 56 7.44 6.04 -4.90
C ALA A 56 7.47 7.41 -5.62
N THR A 57 6.40 7.75 -6.35
CA THR A 57 6.24 9.07 -6.97
C THR A 57 6.21 10.20 -5.94
N ALA A 58 5.53 10.01 -4.81
CA ALA A 58 5.46 10.99 -3.73
C ALA A 58 6.80 11.18 -3.01
N LEU A 59 7.50 10.09 -2.69
CA LEU A 59 8.80 10.11 -2.04
C LEU A 59 9.89 10.67 -2.96
N ALA A 60 9.85 10.39 -4.26
CA ALA A 60 10.77 10.99 -5.21
C ALA A 60 10.62 12.53 -5.28
N ALA A 61 9.42 13.05 -5.07
CA ALA A 61 9.14 14.49 -5.06
C ALA A 61 9.41 15.16 -3.70
N HIS A 62 9.24 14.42 -2.59
CA HIS A 62 9.42 14.90 -1.21
C HIS A 62 10.10 13.82 -0.35
N PRO A 63 11.43 13.61 -0.49
CA PRO A 63 12.14 12.55 0.22
C PRO A 63 12.06 12.65 1.74
N GLU A 64 11.89 13.86 2.28
CA GLU A 64 11.78 14.07 3.72
C GLU A 64 10.51 13.42 4.33
N LEU A 65 9.52 13.07 3.51
CA LEU A 65 8.34 12.33 3.96
C LEU A 65 8.66 10.90 4.40
N GLU A 66 9.80 10.32 3.99
CA GLU A 66 10.21 8.97 4.38
C GLU A 66 10.35 8.85 5.90
N ALA A 67 11.04 9.79 6.53
CA ALA A 67 11.17 9.86 7.99
C ALA A 67 9.81 10.13 8.69
N GLU A 68 8.93 10.93 8.07
CA GLU A 68 7.56 11.15 8.57
C GLU A 68 6.74 9.84 8.57
N ILE A 69 6.92 9.00 7.54
CA ILE A 69 6.26 7.69 7.41
C ILE A 69 6.79 6.71 8.46
N GLU A 70 8.11 6.54 8.55
CA GLU A 70 8.73 5.62 9.50
C GLU A 70 8.32 5.97 10.93
N SER A 71 8.35 7.26 11.29
CA SER A 71 7.91 7.73 12.61
C SER A 71 6.44 7.39 12.89
N SER A 72 5.56 7.58 11.91
CA SER A 72 4.13 7.29 12.07
C SER A 72 3.85 5.79 12.17
N LEU A 73 4.52 4.96 11.35
CA LEU A 73 4.42 3.51 11.41
C LEU A 73 4.92 2.97 12.76
N ALA A 74 6.07 3.45 13.23
CA ALA A 74 6.61 3.05 14.54
C ALA A 74 5.67 3.42 15.70
N ARG A 75 4.93 4.52 15.58
CA ARG A 75 4.07 5.04 16.66
C ARG A 75 2.66 4.47 16.67
N TYR A 76 2.09 4.21 15.50
CA TYR A 76 0.67 3.88 15.37
C TYR A 76 0.39 2.60 14.60
N ASP A 77 1.42 1.93 14.07
CA ASP A 77 1.30 0.82 13.10
C ASP A 77 0.48 1.21 11.85
N ARG A 78 0.41 2.51 11.55
CA ARG A 78 -0.28 3.09 10.40
C ARG A 78 0.24 4.48 10.07
N TYR A 79 0.18 4.85 8.79
CA TYR A 79 0.40 6.22 8.34
C TYR A 79 -0.93 7.00 8.40
N LEU A 80 -1.03 7.97 9.32
CA LEU A 80 -2.22 8.81 9.56
C LEU A 80 -2.25 10.03 8.65
#